data_AF-A0A0P0WSY3-F1
#
_entry.id   AF-A0A0P0WSY3-F1
#
_cell.length_a   1.000
_cell.length_b   1.000
_cell.length_c   1.000
_cell.angle_alpha   90.00
_cell.angle_beta   90.00
_cell.angle_gamma   90.00
#
_symmetry.space_group_name_H-M   'P 1'
#
loop_
_entity.id
_entity.type
_entity.pdbx_description
1 polymer ?
#
loop_
_entity_poly.entity_id
_entity_poly.type
_entity_poly.pdbx_seq_one_letter_code
_entity_poly.pdbx_strand_id
1 'polypeptide(L)'
;MLRFDVRREVFDDFPSPPCVHHDGTSPATATLTELSGNKLCYAHVVAGHTVELWTMAAASAADDGPRWSRHCAVELWRPTQLVVPFADDRHGGIFFNLDLAVIDRHDTQRQVVERVVDMNKEMTYFHSRDKQYYINRGFRWMHHVIQYRESLVSVKAN
;
A
#
# COMPACT_ATOMS: atom_id res chain seq x y z
N MET A 1 7.61 -4.08 -15.51
CA MET A 1 6.27 -4.14 -14.87
C MET A 1 5.29 -3.44 -15.79
N LEU A 2 4.07 -3.92 -15.98
CA LEU A 2 3.12 -3.34 -16.93
C LEU A 2 2.16 -2.38 -16.19
N ARG A 3 2.04 -1.12 -16.65
CA ARG A 3 1.06 -0.15 -16.12
C ARG A 3 0.05 0.19 -17.21
N PHE A 4 -1.24 0.19 -16.89
CA PHE A 4 -2.27 0.68 -17.81
C PHE A 4 -2.53 2.17 -17.56
N ASP A 5 -2.34 3.00 -18.59
CA ASP A 5 -2.72 4.41 -18.57
C ASP A 5 -4.18 4.54 -19.00
N VAL A 6 -5.06 4.86 -18.06
CA VAL A 6 -6.51 5.01 -18.32
C VAL A 6 -6.81 6.18 -19.27
N ARG A 7 -5.98 7.22 -19.32
CA ARG A 7 -6.21 8.39 -20.19
C ARG A 7 -5.85 8.09 -21.63
N ARG A 8 -4.82 7.27 -21.85
CA ARG A 8 -4.32 6.90 -23.18
C ARG A 8 -4.86 5.55 -23.66
N GLU A 9 -5.50 4.79 -22.78
CA GLU A 9 -6.00 3.43 -23.02
C GLU A 9 -4.92 2.48 -23.55
N VAL A 10 -3.68 2.64 -23.06
CA VAL A 10 -2.54 1.81 -23.46
C VAL A 10 -1.83 1.23 -22.24
N PHE A 11 -1.23 0.07 -22.45
CA PHE A 11 -0.21 -0.45 -21.55
C PHE A 11 1.12 0.21 -21.85
N ASP A 12 1.83 0.61 -20.80
CA ASP A 12 3.19 1.13 -20.87
C ASP A 12 4.11 0.29 -19.96
N ASP A 13 5.36 0.20 -20.37
CA ASP A 13 6.39 -0.47 -19.59
C ASP A 13 6.84 0.46 -18.46
N PHE A 14 6.95 -0.13 -17.28
CA PHE A 14 7.30 0.57 -16.08
C PHE A 14 8.55 -0.06 -15.44
N PRO A 15 9.54 0.77 -15.04
CA PRO A 15 10.75 0.25 -14.44
C PRO A 15 10.40 -0.54 -13.18
N SER A 16 11.02 -1.70 -13.01
CA SER A 16 10.92 -2.46 -11.76
C SER A 16 11.77 -1.79 -10.67
N PRO A 17 11.36 -1.84 -9.39
CA PRO A 17 12.21 -1.44 -8.28
C PRO A 17 13.55 -2.20 -8.28
N PRO A 18 14.67 -1.60 -7.82
CA PRO A 18 15.98 -2.24 -7.76
C PRO A 18 16.04 -3.53 -6.92
N CYS A 19 15.08 -3.73 -6.02
CA CYS A 19 14.97 -4.93 -5.18
C CYS A 19 14.33 -6.13 -5.88
N VAL A 20 13.68 -5.95 -7.04
CA VAL A 20 13.12 -7.07 -7.80
C VAL A 20 14.27 -7.83 -8.46
N HIS A 21 14.38 -9.13 -8.20
CA HIS A 21 15.45 -9.97 -8.73
C HIS A 21 15.48 -9.92 -10.27
N HIS A 22 16.69 -10.03 -10.84
CA HIS A 22 16.91 -9.93 -12.29
C HIS A 22 16.20 -11.02 -13.11
N ASP A 23 15.74 -12.10 -12.49
CA ASP A 23 14.89 -13.11 -13.12
C ASP A 23 13.42 -12.67 -13.26
N GLY A 24 13.10 -11.43 -12.85
CA GLY A 24 11.74 -10.87 -12.87
C GLY A 24 10.84 -11.45 -11.79
N THR A 25 11.35 -12.30 -10.90
CA THR A 25 10.56 -12.85 -9.80
C THR A 25 10.45 -11.80 -8.70
N SER A 26 9.23 -11.34 -8.50
CA SER A 26 8.87 -10.63 -7.29
C SER A 26 8.54 -11.66 -6.22
N PRO A 27 8.94 -11.48 -4.96
CA PRO A 27 8.46 -12.35 -3.89
C PRO A 27 6.93 -12.35 -3.92
N ALA A 28 6.31 -13.51 -3.72
CA ALA A 28 4.85 -13.69 -3.74
C ALA A 28 4.11 -12.76 -2.74
N THR A 29 4.87 -12.20 -1.80
CA THR A 29 4.45 -11.28 -0.74
C THR A 29 4.50 -9.80 -1.15
N ALA A 30 4.91 -9.50 -2.38
CA ALA A 30 5.05 -8.12 -2.83
C ALA A 30 3.73 -7.51 -3.32
N THR A 31 3.59 -6.22 -3.07
CA THR A 31 2.43 -5.43 -3.49
C THR A 31 2.91 -4.13 -4.13
N LEU A 32 2.20 -3.70 -5.17
CA LEU A 32 2.35 -2.39 -5.78
C LEU A 32 1.04 -1.63 -5.60
N THR A 33 1.11 -0.46 -4.97
CA THR A 33 -0.05 0.42 -4.74
C THR A 33 0.24 1.81 -5.29
N GLU A 34 -0.75 2.42 -5.94
CA GLU A 34 -0.73 3.86 -6.25
C GLU A 34 -1.25 4.64 -5.04
N LEU A 35 -0.36 5.43 -4.44
CA LEU A 35 -0.67 6.36 -3.35
C LEU A 35 -1.12 7.70 -3.93
N SER A 36 -1.38 8.68 -3.07
CA SER A 36 -1.81 10.00 -3.53
C SER A 36 -0.74 10.69 -4.40
N GLY A 37 -1.18 11.55 -5.33
CA GLY A 37 -0.28 12.36 -6.15
C GLY A 37 0.56 11.59 -7.18
N ASN A 38 0.03 10.53 -7.79
CA ASN A 38 0.72 9.68 -8.77
C ASN A 38 2.02 9.05 -8.23
N LYS A 39 2.10 8.86 -6.91
CA LYS A 39 3.24 8.20 -6.25
C LYS A 39 2.97 6.71 -6.18
N LEU A 40 3.84 5.91 -6.75
CA LEU A 40 3.78 4.45 -6.60
C LEU A 40 4.56 4.02 -5.36
N CYS A 41 4.05 2.98 -4.69
CA CYS A 41 4.69 2.33 -3.57
C CYS A 41 4.75 0.83 -3.84
N TYR A 42 5.95 0.30 -3.95
CA TYR A 42 6.22 -1.13 -3.96
C TYR A 42 6.62 -1.55 -2.55
N ALA A 43 5.94 -2.54 -1.98
CA ALA A 43 6.28 -3.08 -0.66
C ALA A 43 6.41 -4.59 -0.74
N HIS A 44 7.32 -5.14 0.04
CA HIS A 44 7.49 -6.59 0.15
C HIS A 44 8.06 -6.99 1.51
N VAL A 45 7.86 -8.25 1.88
CA VAL A 45 8.48 -8.87 3.05
C VAL A 45 9.80 -9.53 2.63
N VAL A 46 10.89 -9.11 3.25
CA VAL A 46 12.23 -9.71 3.17
C VAL A 46 12.41 -10.67 4.33
N ALA A 47 12.70 -11.95 4.04
CA ALA A 47 13.06 -12.97 5.02
C ALA A 47 12.10 -13.09 6.24
N GLY A 48 10.81 -12.84 6.04
CA GLY A 48 9.74 -13.00 7.03
C GLY A 48 9.65 -11.90 8.10
N HIS A 49 10.75 -11.24 8.47
CA HIS A 49 10.80 -10.26 9.56
C HIS A 49 11.07 -8.83 9.13
N THR A 50 11.56 -8.63 7.91
CA THR A 50 11.89 -7.31 7.41
C THR A 50 10.86 -6.92 6.37
N VAL A 51 10.38 -5.69 6.42
CA VAL A 51 9.52 -5.12 5.38
C VAL A 51 10.26 -3.97 4.73
N GLU A 52 10.32 -3.97 3.41
CA GLU A 52 10.88 -2.85 2.65
C GLU A 52 9.81 -2.18 1.81
N LEU A 53 9.76 -0.86 1.91
CA LEU A 53 8.93 0.00 1.07
C LEU A 53 9.84 0.80 0.13
N TRP A 54 9.47 0.81 -1.15
CA TRP A 54 10.11 1.54 -2.22
C TRP A 54 9.08 2.46 -2.84
N THR A 55 9.47 3.70 -3.11
CA THR A 55 8.56 4.69 -3.72
C THR A 55 9.12 5.26 -4.99
N MET A 56 8.21 5.66 -5.87
CA MET A 56 8.51 6.30 -7.12
C MET A 56 7.48 7.40 -7.36
N ALA A 57 7.92 8.65 -7.38
CA ALA A 57 7.06 9.75 -7.83
C ALA A 57 7.02 9.76 -9.37
N ALA A 58 5.92 10.22 -9.95
CA ALA A 58 5.92 10.61 -11.35
C ALA A 58 7.03 11.64 -11.58
N ALA A 59 7.81 11.47 -12.65
CA ALA A 59 8.88 12.40 -12.98
C ALA A 59 8.31 13.82 -13.06
N SER A 60 8.94 14.76 -12.36
CA SER A 60 8.75 16.16 -12.69
C SER A 60 9.41 16.41 -14.05
N ALA A 61 8.94 17.39 -14.82
CA ALA A 61 9.53 17.71 -16.13
C ALA A 61 11.04 18.08 -16.07
N ALA A 62 11.59 18.28 -14.87
CA ALA A 62 12.99 18.59 -14.63
C ALA A 62 13.86 17.38 -14.28
N ASP A 63 13.27 16.20 -14.04
CA ASP A 63 14.02 15.00 -13.63
C ASP A 63 14.27 14.05 -14.80
N ASP A 64 15.35 13.27 -14.70
CA ASP A 64 15.81 12.19 -15.62
C ASP A 64 14.82 11.00 -15.71
N GLY A 65 13.52 11.26 -15.68
CA GLY A 65 12.48 10.26 -15.63
C GLY A 65 12.23 9.69 -14.24
N PRO A 66 11.25 8.79 -14.13
CA PRO A 66 10.82 8.24 -12.86
C PRO A 66 11.92 7.32 -12.27
N ARG A 67 12.30 7.56 -11.01
CA ARG A 67 13.32 6.76 -10.30
C ARG A 67 12.77 6.20 -9.00
N TRP A 68 12.99 4.90 -8.80
CA TRP A 68 12.69 4.23 -7.53
C TRP A 68 13.69 4.66 -6.46
N SER A 69 13.18 4.88 -5.26
CA SER A 69 13.98 5.13 -4.06
C SER A 69 13.47 4.25 -2.93
N ARG A 70 14.36 3.76 -2.07
CA ARG A 70 13.95 3.03 -0.88
C ARG A 70 13.38 4.04 0.11
N HIS A 71 12.11 3.88 0.45
CA HIS A 71 11.41 4.75 1.40
C HIS A 71 11.77 4.40 2.84
N CYS A 72 11.69 3.12 3.20
CA CYS A 72 12.16 2.59 4.48
C CYS A 72 12.41 1.08 4.41
N ALA A 73 13.18 0.59 5.38
CA ALA A 73 13.30 -0.82 5.72
C ALA A 73 13.01 -0.96 7.21
N VAL A 74 12.10 -1.86 7.56
CA VAL A 74 11.52 -1.98 8.89
C VAL A 74 11.73 -3.40 9.39
N GLU A 75 12.42 -3.56 10.51
CA GLU A 75 12.45 -4.82 11.23
C GLU A 75 11.21 -4.95 12.12
N LEU A 76 10.41 -5.97 11.86
CA LEU A 76 9.19 -6.26 12.59
C LEU A 76 9.50 -7.15 13.81
N TRP A 77 8.80 -6.87 14.91
CA TRP A 77 8.86 -7.67 16.14
C TRP A 77 8.30 -9.10 15.96
N ARG A 78 7.58 -9.37 14.87
CA ARG A 78 7.03 -10.69 14.52
C ARG A 78 7.25 -11.00 13.05
N PRO A 79 7.25 -12.28 12.66
CA PRO A 79 7.18 -12.64 11.25
C PRO A 79 5.84 -12.19 10.65
N THR A 80 5.88 -11.77 9.40
CA THR A 80 4.73 -11.36 8.59
C THR A 80 4.83 -11.99 7.21
N GLN A 81 3.68 -12.26 6.58
CA GLN A 81 3.60 -12.85 5.25
C GLN A 81 3.15 -11.84 4.19
N LEU A 82 2.42 -10.80 4.60
CA LEU A 82 1.88 -9.81 3.68
C LEU A 82 2.06 -8.40 4.24
N VAL A 83 2.53 -7.49 3.38
CA VAL A 83 2.48 -6.05 3.61
C VAL A 83 1.67 -5.41 2.49
N VAL A 84 0.76 -4.49 2.85
CA VAL A 84 -0.04 -3.73 1.88
C VAL A 84 0.02 -2.24 2.22
N PRO A 85 0.81 -1.42 1.50
CA PRO A 85 0.75 0.03 1.63
C PRO A 85 -0.57 0.52 1.03
N PHE A 86 -1.19 1.53 1.65
CA PHE A 86 -2.51 1.99 1.21
C PHE A 86 -2.73 3.50 1.26
N ALA A 87 -1.92 4.25 2.01
CA ALA A 87 -2.01 5.70 2.07
C ALA A 87 -0.68 6.32 2.44
N ASP A 88 -0.49 7.58 2.09
CA ASP A 88 0.55 8.44 2.61
C ASP A 88 -0.02 9.61 3.41
N ASP A 89 0.75 10.09 4.39
CA ASP A 89 0.43 11.32 5.11
C ASP A 89 1.06 12.54 4.42
N ARG A 90 0.63 13.73 4.85
CA ARG A 90 1.10 15.02 4.34
C ARG A 90 2.61 15.28 4.55
N HIS A 91 3.27 14.47 5.38
CA HIS A 91 4.70 14.56 5.67
C HIS A 91 5.51 13.47 4.94
N GLY A 92 4.86 12.73 4.04
CA GLY A 92 5.46 11.67 3.26
C GLY A 92 5.54 10.33 3.98
N GLY A 93 5.03 10.22 5.21
CA GLY A 93 4.88 8.95 5.91
C GLY A 93 3.94 8.01 5.16
N ILE A 94 4.12 6.71 5.32
CA ILE A 94 3.30 5.70 4.62
C ILE A 94 2.61 4.81 5.64
N PHE A 95 1.30 4.67 5.48
CA PHE A 95 0.50 3.67 6.17
C PHE A 95 0.52 2.36 5.40
N PHE A 96 0.73 1.27 6.13
CA PHE A 96 0.73 -0.07 5.57
C PHE A 96 0.08 -1.05 6.54
N ASN A 97 -0.56 -2.07 5.97
CA ASN A 97 -1.20 -3.14 6.71
C ASN A 97 -0.32 -4.39 6.69
N LEU A 98 -0.05 -4.95 7.86
CA LEU A 98 0.67 -6.21 8.05
C LEU A 98 -0.33 -7.33 8.29
N ASP A 99 -0.31 -8.33 7.41
CA ASP A 99 -1.18 -9.52 7.44
C ASP A 99 -2.69 -9.20 7.56
N LEU A 100 -3.10 -8.01 7.11
CA LEU A 100 -4.48 -7.52 7.18
C LEU A 100 -5.02 -7.44 8.62
N ALA A 101 -4.11 -7.32 9.58
CA ALA A 101 -4.36 -7.45 11.00
C ALA A 101 -3.83 -6.26 11.81
N VAL A 102 -2.77 -5.60 11.34
CA VAL A 102 -2.17 -4.47 12.05
C VAL A 102 -1.86 -3.38 11.04
N ILE A 103 -2.36 -2.18 11.30
CA ILE A 103 -2.02 -0.99 10.54
C ILE A 103 -0.90 -0.28 11.28
N ASP A 104 0.23 -0.15 10.60
CA ASP A 104 1.39 0.60 11.05
C ASP A 104 1.60 1.82 10.11
N ARG A 105 2.33 2.81 10.61
CA ARG A 105 2.72 4.00 9.85
C ARG A 105 4.21 4.23 10.02
N HIS A 106 4.92 4.42 8.91
CA HIS A 106 6.26 4.97 8.94
C HIS A 106 6.19 6.50 9.05
N ASP A 107 6.61 7.05 10.20
CA ASP A 107 6.75 8.49 10.43
C ASP A 107 8.13 8.95 9.94
N THR A 108 8.13 9.69 8.82
CA THR A 108 9.35 10.19 8.18
C THR A 108 10.09 11.23 9.01
N GLN A 109 9.39 12.02 9.84
CA GLN A 109 10.03 13.05 10.65
C GLN A 109 10.79 12.43 11.82
N ARG A 110 10.19 11.41 12.44
CA ARG A 110 10.76 10.72 13.60
C ARG A 110 11.60 9.50 13.25
N GLN A 111 11.57 9.05 11.98
CA GLN A 111 12.26 7.85 11.50
C GLN A 111 11.89 6.60 12.31
N VAL A 112 10.60 6.44 12.60
CA VAL A 112 10.07 5.31 13.37
C VAL A 112 8.86 4.70 12.68
N VAL A 113 8.60 3.44 12.96
CA VAL A 113 7.32 2.80 12.65
C VAL A 113 6.48 2.76 13.91
N GLU A 114 5.29 3.33 13.80
CA GLU A 114 4.32 3.41 14.88
C GLU A 114 3.13 2.52 14.55
N ARG A 115 2.70 1.73 15.53
CA ARG A 115 1.42 1.02 15.41
C ARG A 115 0.29 2.02 15.51
N VAL A 116 -0.57 2.04 14.48
CA VAL A 116 -1.74 2.90 14.42
C VAL A 116 -2.97 2.15 14.93
N VAL A 117 -3.18 0.91 14.48
CA VAL A 117 -4.33 0.08 14.88
C VAL A 117 -3.95 -1.41 14.89
N ASP A 118 -4.17 -2.10 16.01
CA ASP A 118 -4.26 -3.57 16.05
C ASP A 118 -5.70 -3.97 15.70
N MET A 119 -5.97 -4.25 14.42
CA MET A 119 -7.33 -4.49 13.95
C MET A 119 -7.98 -5.67 14.68
N ASN A 120 -7.22 -6.68 15.12
CA ASN A 120 -7.76 -7.81 15.88
C ASN A 120 -8.28 -7.42 17.28
N LYS A 121 -7.75 -6.34 17.87
CA LYS A 121 -8.12 -5.88 19.22
C LYS A 121 -9.02 -4.66 19.20
N GLU A 122 -8.82 -3.79 18.21
CA GLU A 122 -9.40 -2.45 18.16
C GLU A 122 -10.51 -2.35 17.12
N MET A 123 -10.50 -3.21 16.09
CA MET A 123 -11.60 -3.34 15.13
C MET A 123 -12.37 -4.62 15.41
N THR A 124 -13.42 -4.54 16.20
CA THR A 124 -14.45 -5.58 16.23
C THR A 124 -15.54 -5.20 15.25
N TYR A 125 -15.69 -5.90 14.13
CA TYR A 125 -16.97 -5.84 13.42
C TYR A 125 -17.61 -7.18 13.30
N PHE A 126 -18.92 -7.16 13.46
CA PHE A 126 -19.82 -8.29 13.39
C PHE A 126 -21.17 -7.81 13.84
N HIS A 127 -22.10 -7.80 12.91
CA HIS A 127 -23.46 -7.35 13.09
C HIS A 127 -24.29 -8.34 12.32
N SER A 128 -25.01 -9.21 13.02
CA SER A 128 -26.01 -10.08 12.42
C SER A 128 -27.28 -9.29 12.16
N ARG A 129 -28.19 -9.82 11.35
CA ARG A 129 -29.32 -9.12 10.71
C ARG A 129 -28.89 -8.42 9.43
N ASP A 130 -28.85 -7.09 9.40
CA ASP A 130 -28.68 -6.28 8.18
C ASP A 130 -27.22 -5.76 7.99
N LYS A 131 -26.35 -6.31 8.85
CA LYS A 131 -24.92 -6.57 8.86
C LYS A 131 -23.81 -5.54 8.71
N GLN A 132 -22.80 -5.76 9.57
CA GLN A 132 -21.38 -5.40 9.39
C GLN A 132 -20.49 -6.38 10.14
N TYR A 133 -19.69 -7.22 9.46
CA TYR A 133 -18.73 -8.14 10.08
C TYR A 133 -17.27 -7.90 9.64
N TYR A 134 -16.36 -8.01 10.61
CA TYR A 134 -14.89 -8.07 10.64
C TYR A 134 -14.49 -8.97 11.84
N ILE A 135 -14.24 -10.25 11.55
CA ILE A 135 -13.40 -11.09 12.39
C ILE A 135 -12.24 -11.50 11.51
N ASN A 136 -11.03 -11.03 11.83
CA ASN A 136 -9.81 -11.64 11.34
C ASN A 136 -9.28 -12.63 12.39
N ARG A 137 -9.33 -13.93 12.06
CA ARG A 137 -8.59 -15.01 12.75
C ARG A 137 -7.95 -15.93 11.70
N GLY A 138 -7.35 -15.33 10.67
CA GLY A 138 -6.71 -16.04 9.54
C GLY A 138 -7.45 -15.90 8.20
N PHE A 139 -6.97 -16.61 7.18
CA PHE A 139 -7.29 -16.51 5.73
C PHE A 139 -8.77 -16.74 5.30
N ARG A 140 -9.76 -16.68 6.20
CA ARG A 140 -11.18 -16.74 5.80
C ARG A 140 -11.68 -15.35 5.44
N TRP A 141 -11.38 -14.93 4.21
CA TRP A 141 -11.96 -13.76 3.59
C TRP A 141 -13.48 -13.85 3.55
N MET A 142 -14.18 -12.86 4.12
CA MET A 142 -15.56 -12.53 3.75
C MET A 142 -15.56 -11.08 3.29
N HIS A 143 -15.62 -10.88 1.97
CA HIS A 143 -15.73 -9.56 1.37
C HIS A 143 -17.12 -8.97 1.67
N HIS A 144 -17.19 -7.71 2.07
CA HIS A 144 -18.43 -6.96 2.15
C HIS A 144 -18.36 -5.74 1.24
N VAL A 145 -19.43 -5.55 0.47
CA VAL A 145 -19.70 -4.33 -0.28
C VAL A 145 -20.41 -3.36 0.67
N ILE A 146 -19.75 -2.27 1.05
CA ILE A 146 -20.43 -1.15 1.68
C ILE A 146 -21.13 -0.40 0.54
N GLN A 147 -22.46 -0.26 0.61
CA GLN A 147 -23.16 0.67 -0.27
C GLN A 147 -22.75 2.08 0.10
N TYR A 148 -21.78 2.64 -0.64
CA TYR A 148 -21.50 4.07 -0.60
C TYR A 148 -22.20 4.71 -1.79
N ARG A 149 -22.80 5.88 -1.57
CA ARG A 149 -23.35 6.72 -2.64
C ARG A 149 -22.38 7.85 -2.87
N GLU A 150 -21.59 7.76 -3.93
CA GLU A 150 -20.77 8.88 -4.38
C GLU A 150 -21.70 9.93 -4.99
N SER A 151 -21.83 11.08 -4.33
CA SER A 151 -22.34 12.28 -5.00
C SER A 151 -21.18 12.86 -5.81
N LEU A 152 -21.05 12.45 -7.07
CA LEU A 152 -20.16 13.09 -8.04
C LEU A 152 -20.62 14.54 -8.23
N VAL A 153 -19.96 15.47 -7.55
CA VAL A 153 -20.15 16.90 -7.80
C VAL A 153 -19.38 17.25 -9.07
N SER A 154 -20.05 17.84 -10.06
CA SER A 154 -19.41 18.26 -11.30
C SER A 154 -18.37 19.33 -11.03
N VAL A 155 -17.11 19.10 -11.40
CA VAL A 155 -16.10 20.18 -11.45
C VAL A 155 -16.42 21.04 -12.66
N LYS A 156 -16.93 22.26 -12.44
CA LYS A 156 -16.97 23.27 -13.49
C LYS A 156 -15.57 23.85 -13.66
N ALA A 157 -14.99 23.70 -14.84
CA ALA A 157 -13.91 24.56 -15.28
C ALA A 157 -14.52 25.92 -15.65
N ASN A 158 -13.99 27.01 -15.09
CA ASN A 158 -14.09 28.33 -15.71
C ASN A 158 -13.02 28.45 -16.79
#